data_AF-A0A1X1UKJ4-F1
#
_entry.id   AF-A0A1X1UKJ4-F1
#
_cell.length_a   1.000
_cell.length_b   1.000
_cell.length_c   1.000
_cell.angle_alpha   90.00
_cell.angle_beta   90.00
_cell.angle_gamma   90.00
#
_symmetry.space_group_name_H-M   'P 1'
#
loop_
_entity.id
_entity.type
_entity.pdbx_description
1 polymer ?
#
loop_
_entity_poly.entity_id
_entity_poly.type
_entity_poly.pdbx_seq_one_letter_code
_entity_poly.pdbx_strand_id
1 'polypeptide(L)'
;MGEFDQNQGEAPVIVNLAEAAMHMYRAAIDSLPFPEDKKFQKRAEVVLTGMRKLRAALTDAASHSRSTPTVIMALADVRRRYDDLMERAAAAPGATLGQQLYTARIHAKLSAQEAAKGVGLRPELPDELEAGATPTDQEAAQVQQLIAALRVAAGLDDAEQSTETYVNGWDEAVVMNGAAEEANAGAH
;
A
#
# COMPACT_ATOMS: atom_id res chain seq x y z
N MET A 1 39.99 14.68 29.37
CA MET A 1 39.06 15.65 28.74
C MET A 1 38.10 14.81 27.91
N GLY A 2 36.85 14.66 28.34
CA GLY A 2 35.86 13.89 27.59
C GLY A 2 35.50 14.66 26.33
N GLU A 3 35.68 14.02 25.17
CA GLU A 3 35.23 14.55 23.89
C GLU A 3 33.71 14.68 23.94
N PHE A 4 33.19 15.91 23.92
CA PHE A 4 31.76 16.14 23.75
C PHE A 4 31.39 15.65 22.35
N ASP A 5 30.75 14.49 22.26
CA ASP A 5 30.28 13.95 21.00
C ASP A 5 29.15 14.86 20.49
N GLN A 6 29.47 15.79 19.59
CA GLN A 6 28.54 16.78 19.04
C GLN A 6 27.26 16.11 18.48
N ASN A 7 27.37 14.87 17.99
CA ASN A 7 26.24 14.07 17.51
C ASN A 7 25.22 13.69 18.61
N GLN A 8 25.62 13.62 19.89
CA GLN A 8 24.67 13.34 20.98
C GLN A 8 23.70 14.49 21.22
N GLY A 9 24.09 15.74 20.90
CA GLY A 9 23.20 16.90 20.99
C GLY A 9 22.29 17.07 19.76
N GLU A 10 22.77 16.65 18.59
CA GLU A 10 22.02 16.74 17.33
C GLU A 10 20.86 15.75 17.26
N ALA A 11 21.06 14.53 17.75
CA ALA A 11 20.01 13.50 17.73
C ALA A 11 18.71 13.92 18.47
N PRO A 12 18.74 14.42 19.72
CA PRO A 12 17.56 14.95 20.38
C PRO A 12 16.88 16.10 19.63
N VAL A 13 17.65 17.01 19.02
CA VAL A 13 17.08 18.13 18.25
C VAL A 13 16.38 17.63 16.99
N ILE A 14 17.00 16.71 16.25
CA ILE A 14 16.41 16.09 15.05
C ILE A 14 15.11 15.37 15.42
N VAL A 15 15.12 14.59 16.50
CA VAL A 15 13.93 13.86 16.97
C VAL A 15 12.82 14.83 17.39
N ASN A 16 13.11 15.85 18.20
CA ASN A 16 12.12 16.83 18.62
C ASN A 16 11.50 17.58 17.42
N LEU A 17 12.32 17.92 16.42
CA LEU A 17 11.83 18.55 15.19
C LEU A 17 10.96 17.59 14.36
N ALA A 18 11.37 16.33 14.25
CA ALA A 18 10.60 15.30 13.57
C ALA A 18 9.25 15.05 14.26
N GLU A 19 9.22 14.99 15.59
CA GLU A 19 7.99 14.86 16.39
C GLU A 19 7.06 16.05 16.17
N ALA A 20 7.58 17.29 16.23
CA ALA A 20 6.79 18.48 15.94
C ALA A 20 6.20 18.46 14.51
N ALA A 21 7.02 18.09 13.51
CA ALA A 21 6.55 17.95 12.14
C ALA A 21 5.48 16.85 12.01
N MET A 22 5.65 15.71 12.69
CA MET A 22 4.68 14.62 12.69
C MET A 22 3.37 15.00 13.36
N HIS A 23 3.39 15.80 14.43
CA HIS A 23 2.18 16.36 15.02
C HIS A 23 1.39 17.21 14.00
N MET A 24 2.09 18.05 13.23
CA MET A 24 1.46 18.86 12.18
C MET A 24 0.91 18.00 11.04
N TYR A 25 1.66 17.00 10.57
CA TYR A 25 1.20 16.12 9.50
C TYR A 25 0.02 15.24 9.94
N ARG A 26 -0.01 14.76 11.18
CA ARG A 26 -1.16 14.04 11.72
C ARG A 26 -2.42 14.90 11.67
N ALA A 27 -2.35 16.14 12.16
CA ALA A 27 -3.47 17.08 12.06
C ALA A 27 -3.87 17.36 10.61
N ALA A 28 -2.91 17.45 9.69
CA ALA A 28 -3.19 17.63 8.27
C ALA A 28 -3.91 16.42 7.67
N ILE A 29 -3.46 15.19 7.99
CA ILE A 29 -4.07 13.91 7.56
C ILE A 29 -5.49 13.79 8.10
N ASP A 30 -5.69 14.10 9.39
CA ASP A 30 -7.00 14.05 10.04
C ASP A 30 -7.97 15.09 9.43
N SER A 31 -7.44 16.19 8.87
CA SER A 31 -8.23 17.22 8.18
C SER A 31 -8.50 16.93 6.69
N LEU A 32 -7.98 15.82 6.15
CA LEU A 32 -8.22 15.44 4.76
C LEU A 32 -9.72 15.14 4.56
N PRO A 33 -10.31 15.56 3.42
CA PRO A 33 -11.70 15.25 3.14
C PRO A 33 -11.89 13.75 2.91
N PHE A 34 -13.13 13.33 2.71
CA PHE A 34 -13.43 11.95 2.31
C PHE A 34 -12.73 11.59 0.98
N PRO A 35 -12.27 10.35 0.80
CA PRO A 35 -11.58 9.89 -0.41
C PRO A 35 -12.30 10.23 -1.73
N GLU A 36 -13.63 10.25 -1.71
CA GLU A 36 -14.48 10.52 -2.88
C GLU A 36 -14.57 12.03 -3.22
N ASP A 37 -14.12 12.91 -2.33
CA ASP A 37 -14.06 14.34 -2.61
C ASP A 37 -12.97 14.62 -3.66
N LYS A 38 -13.32 15.36 -4.72
CA LYS A 38 -12.39 15.77 -5.79
C LYS A 38 -11.16 16.52 -5.28
N LYS A 39 -11.23 17.13 -4.09
CA LYS A 39 -10.11 17.83 -3.45
C LYS A 39 -9.18 16.90 -2.68
N PHE A 40 -9.59 15.66 -2.38
CA PHE A 40 -8.83 14.70 -1.60
C PHE A 40 -7.44 14.49 -2.19
N GLN A 41 -7.35 14.05 -3.45
CA GLN A 41 -6.09 13.73 -4.11
C GLN A 41 -5.10 14.90 -4.05
N LYS A 42 -5.56 16.11 -4.41
CA LYS A 42 -4.72 17.30 -4.38
C LYS A 42 -4.21 17.63 -2.96
N ARG A 43 -5.03 17.47 -1.93
CA ARG A 43 -4.62 17.74 -0.54
C ARG A 43 -3.71 16.64 0.01
N ALA A 44 -4.00 15.39 -0.30
CA ALA A 44 -3.16 14.24 0.07
C ALA A 44 -1.76 14.38 -0.53
N GLU A 45 -1.65 14.77 -1.80
CA GLU A 45 -0.36 14.94 -2.47
C GLU A 45 0.53 16.02 -1.82
N VAL A 46 -0.05 17.11 -1.34
CA VAL A 46 0.67 18.15 -0.60
C VAL A 46 1.25 17.59 0.70
N VAL A 47 0.46 16.79 1.44
CA VAL A 47 0.90 16.16 2.69
C VAL A 47 1.98 15.11 2.39
N LEU A 48 1.76 14.24 1.41
CA LEU A 48 2.72 13.22 0.97
C LEU A 48 4.07 13.83 0.56
N THR A 49 4.05 14.97 -0.14
CA THR A 49 5.27 15.70 -0.51
C THR A 49 6.04 16.18 0.72
N GLY A 50 5.34 16.72 1.71
CA GLY A 50 5.96 17.14 2.98
C GLY A 50 6.55 15.96 3.75
N MET A 51 5.79 14.85 3.85
CA MET A 51 6.24 13.64 4.52
C MET A 51 7.43 12.97 3.82
N ARG A 52 7.49 13.00 2.47
CA ARG A 52 8.67 12.55 1.70
C ARG A 52 9.93 13.29 2.10
N LYS A 53 9.84 14.62 2.25
CA LYS A 53 10.98 15.45 2.70
C LYS A 53 11.41 15.09 4.12
N LEU A 54 10.45 14.91 5.03
CA LEU A 54 10.76 14.50 6.41
C LEU A 54 11.41 13.12 6.45
N ARG A 55 10.88 12.15 5.69
CA ARG A 55 11.45 10.80 5.55
C ARG A 55 12.87 10.83 4.99
N ALA A 56 13.13 11.67 4.00
CA ALA A 56 14.47 11.83 3.42
C ALA A 56 15.47 12.40 4.44
N ALA A 57 15.09 13.46 5.17
CA ALA A 57 15.92 14.05 6.23
C ALA A 57 16.24 13.04 7.35
N LEU A 58 15.25 12.26 7.79
CA LEU A 58 15.46 11.23 8.81
C LEU A 58 16.26 10.02 8.28
N THR A 59 16.11 9.68 7.00
CA THR A 59 16.93 8.63 6.36
C THR A 59 18.39 9.07 6.30
N ASP A 60 18.65 10.33 5.94
CA ASP A 60 19.98 10.91 5.96
C ASP A 60 20.57 10.87 7.39
N ALA A 61 19.86 11.40 8.38
CA ALA A 61 20.26 11.33 9.79
C ALA A 61 20.51 9.89 10.28
N ALA A 62 19.69 8.92 9.88
CA ALA A 62 19.85 7.51 10.22
C ALA A 62 21.08 6.85 9.58
N SER A 63 21.53 7.36 8.43
CA SER A 63 22.68 6.81 7.69
C SER A 63 24.04 7.24 8.24
N HIS A 64 24.06 8.21 9.15
CA HIS A 64 25.28 8.65 9.83
C HIS A 64 25.83 7.53 10.73
N SER A 65 27.16 7.42 10.82
CA SER A 65 27.90 6.34 11.50
C SER A 65 27.64 6.21 13.01
N ARG A 66 26.97 7.18 13.62
CA ARG A 66 26.51 7.17 15.03
C ARG A 66 25.02 7.51 15.15
N SER A 67 24.17 6.98 14.27
CA SER A 67 22.72 7.17 14.42
C SER A 67 22.22 6.55 15.73
N THR A 68 21.39 7.31 16.45
CA THR A 68 20.84 6.88 17.73
C THR A 68 19.57 6.06 17.50
N PRO A 69 19.24 5.08 18.39
CA PRO A 69 18.00 4.33 18.29
C PRO A 69 16.74 5.21 18.19
N THR A 70 16.75 6.39 18.81
CA THR A 70 15.64 7.36 18.75
C THR A 70 15.40 7.92 17.36
N VAL A 71 16.46 8.18 16.57
CA VAL A 71 16.33 8.61 15.17
C VAL A 71 15.75 7.47 14.32
N ILE A 72 16.17 6.23 14.55
CA ILE A 72 15.63 5.05 13.85
C ILE A 72 14.14 4.87 14.17
N MET A 73 13.74 5.04 15.44
CA MET A 73 12.33 4.97 15.85
C MET A 73 11.49 6.08 15.21
N ALA A 74 11.99 7.33 15.19
CA ALA A 74 11.32 8.44 14.51
C ALA A 74 11.15 8.15 13.01
N LEU A 75 12.20 7.68 12.34
CA LEU A 75 12.12 7.28 10.92
C LEU A 75 11.09 6.17 10.69
N ALA A 76 11.02 5.18 11.58
CA ALA A 76 10.04 4.11 11.49
C ALA A 76 8.60 4.62 11.63
N ASP A 77 8.34 5.55 12.55
CA ASP A 77 7.02 6.17 12.72
C ASP A 77 6.60 6.98 11.47
N VAL A 78 7.51 7.81 10.95
CA VAL A 78 7.25 8.57 9.70
C VAL A 78 6.95 7.65 8.53
N ARG A 79 7.69 6.54 8.39
CA ARG A 79 7.45 5.54 7.33
C ARG A 79 6.06 4.93 7.45
N ARG A 80 5.67 4.45 8.62
CA ARG A 80 4.33 3.88 8.84
C ARG A 80 3.23 4.86 8.46
N ARG A 81 3.34 6.11 8.90
CA ARG A 81 2.33 7.15 8.60
C ARG A 81 2.29 7.51 7.13
N TYR A 82 3.44 7.51 6.46
CA TYR A 82 3.51 7.70 5.02
C TYR A 82 2.82 6.55 4.29
N ASP A 83 3.07 5.30 4.72
CA ASP A 83 2.46 4.10 4.15
C ASP A 83 0.93 4.14 4.32
N ASP A 84 0.43 4.44 5.53
CA ASP A 84 -1.01 4.60 5.81
C ASP A 84 -1.67 5.62 4.87
N LEU A 85 -1.01 6.76 4.64
CA LEU A 85 -1.54 7.81 3.75
C LEU A 85 -1.46 7.42 2.27
N MET A 86 -0.38 6.75 1.84
CA MET A 86 -0.25 6.24 0.48
C MET A 86 -1.31 5.19 0.16
N GLU A 87 -1.59 4.27 1.08
CA GLU A 87 -2.64 3.26 0.92
C GLU A 87 -4.01 3.93 0.77
N ARG A 88 -4.33 4.89 1.64
CA ARG A 88 -5.58 5.68 1.52
C ARG A 88 -5.64 6.46 0.21
N ALA A 89 -4.52 7.02 -0.25
CA ALA A 89 -4.45 7.75 -1.52
C ALA A 89 -4.64 6.84 -2.73
N ALA A 90 -4.04 5.65 -2.70
CA ALA A 90 -4.13 4.63 -3.74
C ALA A 90 -5.53 4.02 -3.87
N ALA A 91 -6.27 3.92 -2.77
CA ALA A 91 -7.66 3.42 -2.75
C ALA A 91 -8.69 4.47 -3.21
N ALA A 92 -8.34 5.76 -3.20
CA ALA A 92 -9.26 6.83 -3.56
C ALA A 92 -9.44 6.97 -5.08
N PRO A 93 -10.62 7.40 -5.56
CA PRO A 93 -10.82 7.74 -6.96
C PRO A 93 -9.77 8.75 -7.46
N GLY A 94 -9.23 8.51 -8.65
CA GLY A 94 -8.21 9.36 -9.24
C GLY A 94 -6.81 9.19 -8.65
N ALA A 95 -6.53 8.09 -7.95
CA ALA A 95 -5.20 7.71 -7.51
C ALA A 95 -4.19 7.71 -8.67
N THR A 96 -3.01 8.27 -8.45
CA THR A 96 -1.95 8.29 -9.47
C THR A 96 -1.37 6.88 -9.65
N LEU A 97 -0.76 6.61 -10.81
CA LEU A 97 -0.06 5.35 -11.04
C LEU A 97 1.06 5.12 -10.02
N GLY A 98 1.77 6.18 -9.60
CA GLY A 98 2.79 6.09 -8.56
C GLY A 98 2.25 5.66 -7.20
N GLN A 99 1.07 6.17 -6.79
CA GLN A 99 0.42 5.77 -5.53
C GLN A 99 0.00 4.30 -5.55
N GLN A 100 -0.58 3.85 -6.67
CA GLN A 100 -0.97 2.45 -6.86
C GLN A 100 0.25 1.52 -6.90
N LEU A 101 1.31 1.92 -7.61
CA LEU A 101 2.57 1.19 -7.69
C LEU A 101 3.22 1.04 -6.30
N TYR A 102 3.31 2.13 -5.54
CA TYR A 102 3.84 2.12 -4.18
C TYR A 102 3.17 1.05 -3.32
N THR A 103 1.84 1.10 -3.27
CA THR A 103 1.05 0.24 -2.40
C THR A 103 1.23 -1.21 -2.82
N ALA A 104 1.10 -1.51 -4.12
CA ALA A 104 1.28 -2.85 -4.66
C ALA A 104 2.68 -3.44 -4.34
N ARG A 105 3.75 -2.66 -4.53
CA ARG A 105 5.11 -3.16 -4.26
C ARG A 105 5.40 -3.30 -2.76
N ILE A 106 4.86 -2.44 -1.91
CA ILE A 106 5.06 -2.51 -0.47
C ILE A 106 4.36 -3.75 0.11
N HIS A 107 3.14 -4.06 -0.33
CA HIS A 107 2.48 -5.32 0.03
C HIS A 107 3.26 -6.55 -0.44
N ALA A 108 3.86 -6.48 -1.63
CA ALA A 108 4.76 -7.51 -2.14
C ALA A 108 6.17 -7.51 -1.50
N LYS A 109 6.45 -6.58 -0.58
CA LYS A 109 7.76 -6.39 0.08
C LYS A 109 8.91 -6.14 -0.90
N LEU A 110 8.65 -5.44 -1.99
CA LEU A 110 9.63 -5.08 -3.00
C LEU A 110 10.12 -3.64 -2.84
N SER A 111 11.43 -3.47 -3.00
CA SER A 111 12.03 -2.16 -3.21
C SER A 111 11.63 -1.57 -4.58
N ALA A 112 11.76 -0.25 -4.72
CA ALA A 112 11.59 0.45 -6.00
C ALA A 112 12.49 -0.16 -7.10
N GLN A 113 13.75 -0.48 -6.76
CA GLN A 113 14.70 -1.06 -7.70
C GLN A 113 14.32 -2.48 -8.16
N GLU A 114 13.83 -3.33 -7.26
CA GLU A 114 13.36 -4.67 -7.60
C GLU A 114 12.12 -4.61 -8.50
N ALA A 115 11.17 -3.74 -8.16
CA ALA A 115 9.98 -3.48 -8.96
C ALA A 115 10.34 -3.01 -10.38
N ALA A 116 11.28 -2.07 -10.52
CA ALA A 116 11.75 -1.60 -11.82
C ALA A 116 12.36 -2.74 -12.67
N LYS A 117 13.25 -3.53 -12.07
CA LYS A 117 13.94 -4.64 -12.76
C LYS A 117 12.97 -5.72 -13.25
N GLY A 118 11.89 -5.99 -12.50
CA GLY A 118 10.92 -7.02 -12.85
C GLY A 118 10.21 -6.82 -14.20
N VAL A 119 10.14 -5.58 -14.69
CA VAL A 119 9.45 -5.20 -15.94
C VAL A 119 10.31 -4.38 -16.90
N GLY A 120 11.63 -4.30 -16.64
CA GLY A 120 12.58 -3.59 -17.50
C GLY A 120 12.40 -2.06 -17.50
N LEU A 121 11.88 -1.48 -16.41
CA LEU A 121 11.81 -0.04 -16.23
C LEU A 121 13.17 0.54 -15.83
N ARG A 122 13.34 1.86 -16.03
CA ARG A 122 14.49 2.61 -15.50
C ARG A 122 14.53 2.49 -13.96
N PRO A 123 15.68 2.30 -13.32
CA PRO A 123 15.77 2.08 -11.87
C PRO A 123 15.13 3.20 -11.02
N GLU A 124 15.19 4.44 -11.50
CA GLU A 124 14.72 5.63 -10.79
C GLU A 124 13.23 5.90 -10.99
N LEU A 125 12.62 5.29 -12.02
CA LEU A 125 11.24 5.60 -12.42
C LEU A 125 10.21 5.33 -11.31
N PRO A 126 10.23 4.20 -10.57
CA PRO A 126 9.26 4.01 -9.49
C PRO A 126 9.33 5.12 -8.43
N ASP A 127 10.53 5.53 -8.01
CA ASP A 127 10.71 6.63 -7.06
C ASP A 127 10.22 7.97 -7.64
N GLU A 128 10.47 8.24 -8.93
CA GLU A 128 9.95 9.43 -9.64
C GLU A 128 8.41 9.44 -9.64
N LEU A 129 7.77 8.33 -9.98
CA LEU A 129 6.31 8.21 -10.04
C LEU A 129 5.66 8.34 -8.65
N GLU A 130 6.26 7.72 -7.65
CA GLU A 130 5.84 7.84 -6.25
C GLU A 130 6.00 9.26 -5.69
N ALA A 131 6.92 10.03 -6.28
CA ALA A 131 7.08 11.45 -6.02
C ALA A 131 6.10 12.34 -6.81
N GLY A 132 5.25 11.76 -7.66
CA GLY A 132 4.23 12.45 -8.44
C GLY A 132 4.65 12.81 -9.88
N ALA A 133 5.73 12.22 -10.40
CA ALA A 133 6.09 12.40 -11.80
C ALA A 133 5.04 11.79 -12.75
N THR A 134 4.96 12.35 -13.95
CA THR A 134 4.09 11.84 -15.02
C THR A 134 4.88 10.88 -15.91
N PRO A 135 4.46 9.60 -16.04
CA PRO A 135 5.12 8.65 -16.94
C PRO A 135 4.83 8.99 -18.40
N THR A 136 5.69 8.49 -19.29
CA THR A 136 5.34 8.34 -20.72
C THR A 136 4.27 7.26 -20.91
N ASP A 137 3.58 7.23 -22.05
CA ASP A 137 2.55 6.22 -22.35
C ASP A 137 3.09 4.78 -22.26
N GLN A 138 4.33 4.57 -22.73
CA GLN A 138 5.00 3.28 -22.66
C GLN A 138 5.29 2.88 -21.20
N GLU A 139 5.86 3.78 -20.41
CA GLU A 139 6.13 3.55 -18.99
C GLU A 139 4.83 3.29 -18.22
N ALA A 140 3.76 4.03 -18.53
CA ALA A 140 2.45 3.85 -17.91
C ALA A 140 1.90 2.45 -18.15
N ALA A 141 2.00 1.93 -19.38
CA ALA A 141 1.57 0.58 -19.71
C ALA A 141 2.37 -0.50 -18.95
N GLN A 142 3.69 -0.34 -18.84
CA GLN A 142 4.55 -1.27 -18.09
C GLN A 142 4.24 -1.24 -16.58
N VAL A 143 4.02 -0.05 -16.02
CA VAL A 143 3.66 0.12 -14.60
C VAL A 143 2.29 -0.48 -14.30
N GLN A 144 1.30 -0.29 -15.19
CA GLN A 144 -0.02 -0.92 -15.04
C GLN A 144 0.06 -2.45 -15.04
N GLN A 145 0.86 -3.03 -15.94
CA GLN A 145 1.10 -4.48 -15.98
C GLN A 145 1.76 -4.97 -14.69
N LEU A 146 2.76 -4.24 -14.18
CA LEU A 146 3.40 -4.57 -12.90
C LEU A 146 2.40 -4.52 -11.73
N ILE A 147 1.59 -3.47 -11.63
CA ILE A 147 0.57 -3.32 -10.58
C ILE A 147 -0.39 -4.51 -10.61
N ALA A 148 -0.90 -4.88 -11.79
CA ALA A 148 -1.79 -6.03 -11.93
C ALA A 148 -1.11 -7.33 -11.47
N ALA A 149 0.12 -7.59 -11.91
CA ALA A 149 0.85 -8.80 -11.52
C ALA A 149 1.09 -8.88 -10.00
N LEU A 150 1.40 -7.75 -9.36
CA LEU A 150 1.61 -7.69 -7.90
C LEU A 150 0.33 -7.88 -7.11
N ARG A 151 -0.82 -7.39 -7.61
CA ARG A 151 -2.13 -7.61 -6.97
C ARG A 151 -2.56 -9.07 -7.00
N VAL A 152 -2.38 -9.73 -8.15
CA VAL A 152 -2.58 -11.18 -8.27
C VAL A 152 -1.70 -11.95 -7.28
N ALA A 153 -0.40 -11.62 -7.22
CA ALA A 153 0.51 -12.28 -6.29
C ALA A 153 0.17 -12.05 -4.80
N ALA A 154 -0.48 -10.93 -4.49
CA ALA A 154 -0.93 -10.59 -3.15
C ALA A 154 -2.32 -11.18 -2.79
N GLY A 155 -2.99 -11.90 -3.71
CA GLY A 155 -4.34 -12.43 -3.50
C GLY A 155 -5.43 -11.35 -3.43
N LEU A 156 -5.17 -10.16 -3.99
CA LEU A 156 -6.11 -9.03 -3.95
C LEU A 156 -7.16 -9.08 -5.08
N ASP A 157 -6.91 -9.89 -6.12
CA ASP A 157 -7.81 -10.05 -7.27
C ASP A 157 -8.75 -11.28 -7.14
N ASP A 158 -8.67 -12.05 -6.04
CA ASP A 158 -9.48 -13.26 -5.81
C ASP A 158 -10.96 -12.98 -5.44
N ALA A 159 -11.36 -11.71 -5.31
CA ALA A 159 -12.69 -11.34 -4.84
C ALA A 159 -13.80 -11.42 -5.92
N GLU A 160 -13.47 -11.44 -7.22
CA GLU A 160 -14.49 -11.42 -8.29
C GLU A 160 -14.80 -12.79 -8.93
N GLN A 161 -13.94 -13.80 -8.78
CA GLN A 161 -14.17 -15.13 -9.40
C GLN A 161 -14.93 -16.13 -8.52
N SER A 162 -15.17 -15.82 -7.25
CA SER A 162 -15.80 -16.75 -6.29
C SER A 162 -17.34 -16.78 -6.34
N THR A 163 -18.00 -15.93 -7.15
CA THR A 163 -19.47 -15.87 -7.22
C THR A 163 -20.11 -16.68 -8.36
N GLU A 164 -19.34 -17.18 -9.34
CA GLU A 164 -19.90 -17.97 -10.47
C GLU A 164 -19.68 -19.49 -10.38
N THR A 165 -18.86 -19.98 -9.43
CA THR A 165 -18.54 -21.43 -9.36
C THR A 165 -19.43 -22.23 -8.38
N TYR A 166 -20.36 -21.58 -7.68
CA TYR A 166 -21.19 -22.25 -6.66
C TYR A 166 -22.70 -22.25 -6.99
N VAL A 167 -23.09 -22.57 -8.24
CA VAL A 167 -24.52 -22.69 -8.61
C VAL A 167 -24.93 -24.07 -9.15
N ASN A 168 -24.04 -24.98 -9.55
CA ASN A 168 -24.46 -26.24 -10.20
C ASN A 168 -23.87 -27.50 -9.55
N GLY A 169 -24.27 -27.85 -8.33
CA GLY A 169 -23.66 -28.99 -7.63
C GLY A 169 -24.50 -29.81 -6.65
N TRP A 170 -25.80 -29.55 -6.45
CA TRP A 170 -26.72 -30.33 -5.60
C TRP A 170 -28.14 -29.97 -6.07
N ASP A 171 -29.11 -30.80 -6.46
CA ASP A 171 -29.36 -32.24 -6.37
C ASP A 171 -30.24 -32.67 -7.56
N GLU A 172 -29.75 -33.54 -8.46
CA GLU A 172 -30.61 -34.30 -9.39
C GLU A 172 -30.89 -35.72 -8.86
N ALA A 173 -30.53 -36.00 -7.59
CA ALA A 173 -30.63 -37.33 -6.98
C ALA A 173 -31.87 -37.54 -6.08
N VAL A 174 -32.79 -36.56 -5.96
CA VAL A 174 -33.93 -36.65 -5.02
C VAL A 174 -35.29 -36.92 -5.70
N VAL A 175 -35.36 -37.14 -7.02
CA VAL A 175 -36.66 -37.25 -7.72
C VAL A 175 -37.16 -38.68 -7.96
N MET A 176 -36.47 -39.74 -7.54
CA MET A 176 -36.94 -41.12 -7.78
C MET A 176 -36.80 -42.03 -6.55
N ASN A 177 -37.63 -41.79 -5.52
CA ASN A 177 -38.05 -42.86 -4.60
C ASN A 177 -39.23 -42.38 -3.75
N GLY A 178 -40.46 -42.73 -4.15
CA GLY A 178 -41.62 -42.47 -3.30
C GLY A 178 -42.99 -42.50 -3.99
N ALA A 179 -43.24 -43.44 -4.92
CA ALA A 179 -44.60 -43.73 -5.35
C ALA A 179 -44.69 -45.08 -6.07
N ALA A 180 -44.97 -46.16 -5.31
CA ALA A 180 -45.85 -47.28 -5.68
C ALA A 180 -45.52 -48.52 -4.83
N GLU A 181 -46.19 -48.69 -3.70
CA GLU A 181 -46.37 -50.01 -3.09
C GLU A 181 -47.81 -50.14 -2.57
N GLU A 182 -48.76 -50.20 -3.51
CA GLU A 182 -50.08 -50.79 -3.29
C GLU A 182 -50.26 -51.88 -4.34
N ALA A 183 -50.09 -53.14 -3.93
CA ALA A 183 -51.03 -54.24 -4.21
C ALA A 183 -50.44 -55.61 -3.84
N ASN A 184 -51.24 -56.34 -3.05
CA ASN A 184 -51.48 -57.78 -3.16
C ASN A 184 -50.58 -58.74 -2.35
N ALA A 185 -51.05 -59.07 -1.13
CA ALA A 185 -50.91 -60.42 -0.59
C ALA A 185 -52.32 -60.93 -0.22
N GLY A 186 -52.82 -61.87 -1.03
CA GLY A 186 -54.10 -62.54 -0.84
C GLY A 186 -54.03 -63.73 0.11
N ALA A 187 -55.19 -64.04 0.67
CA ALA A 187 -55.73 -65.36 1.05
C ALA A 187 -54.76 -66.55 1.16
N HIS A 188 -54.58 -67.06 2.38
CA HIS A 188 -55.17 -68.34 2.84
C HIS A 188 -54.96 -68.55 4.34
#